data_AF-A0A7E4VMV0-F1
#
_entry.id   AF-A0A7E4VMV0-F1
#
_cell.length_a   1.000
_cell.length_b   1.000
_cell.length_c   1.000
_cell.angle_alpha   90.00
_cell.angle_beta   90.00
_cell.angle_gamma   90.00
#
_symmetry.space_group_name_H-M   'P 1'
#
loop_
_entity.id
_entity.type
_entity.pdbx_description
1 polymer ?
#
loop_
_entity_poly.entity_id
_entity_poly.type
_entity_poly.pdbx_seq_one_letter_code
_entity_poly.pdbx_strand_id
1 'polypeptide(L)'
;MSNEDHSADFPLADDESVPNQLQESARRPKPAQPLPCEEVEDQEEKARLITQILELQNTLEDLSQRVDIVKEESLKLSSENQVLGRYIQNLMSSSSVFHPANSRSATNK
;
A
#
# COMPACT_ATOMS: atom_id res chain seq x y z
N MET A 1 -11.43 -73.54 26.47
CA MET A 1 -11.07 -72.19 26.97
C MET A 1 -9.63 -71.96 26.53
N SER A 2 -9.43 -71.44 25.32
CA SER A 2 -9.31 -69.99 25.02
C SER A 2 -7.96 -69.44 25.47
N ASN A 3 -6.96 -69.40 24.59
CA ASN A 3 -6.67 -68.22 23.77
C ASN A 3 -5.31 -68.36 23.07
N GLU A 4 -5.32 -68.01 21.79
CA GLU A 4 -4.17 -67.73 20.94
C GLU A 4 -3.38 -66.55 21.50
N ASP A 5 -2.05 -66.58 21.35
CA ASP A 5 -1.31 -65.37 21.06
C ASP A 5 -0.30 -65.64 19.94
N HIS A 6 -0.55 -64.99 18.81
CA HIS A 6 0.29 -64.94 17.63
C HIS A 6 1.33 -63.84 17.85
N SER A 7 2.54 -64.20 18.29
CA SER A 7 3.70 -63.32 18.16
C SER A 7 4.51 -63.74 16.94
N ALA A 8 4.32 -62.98 15.87
CA ALA A 8 4.94 -63.07 14.55
C ALA A 8 6.38 -63.62 14.56
N ASP A 9 6.55 -64.76 13.90
CA ASP A 9 7.83 -65.30 13.51
C ASP A 9 8.47 -64.31 12.52
N PHE A 10 9.52 -63.62 12.95
CA PHE A 10 10.27 -62.71 12.09
C PHE A 10 11.00 -63.55 11.03
N PRO A 11 10.73 -63.38 9.73
CA PRO A 11 11.39 -64.19 8.71
C PRO A 11 12.88 -63.88 8.70
N LEU A 12 13.70 -64.85 9.09
CA LEU A 12 15.16 -64.82 8.93
C LEU A 12 15.45 -64.90 7.42
N ALA A 13 16.25 -63.98 6.90
CA ALA A 13 16.47 -63.76 5.47
C ALA A 13 17.25 -64.88 4.73
N ASP A 14 17.43 -66.04 5.37
CA ASP A 14 18.39 -67.06 4.94
C ASP A 14 17.77 -68.41 4.55
N ASP A 15 16.45 -68.48 4.25
CA ASP A 15 15.87 -69.69 3.62
C ASP A 15 16.01 -69.62 2.09
N GLU A 16 17.14 -70.13 1.63
CA GLU A 16 17.58 -70.17 0.24
C GLU A 16 16.75 -71.20 -0.56
N SER A 17 15.53 -70.86 -0.99
CA SER A 17 14.76 -71.64 -1.98
C SER A 17 13.54 -70.88 -2.55
N VAL A 18 13.74 -69.74 -3.22
CA VAL A 18 12.71 -69.17 -4.11
C VAL A 18 13.32 -68.71 -5.44
N PRO A 19 12.96 -69.33 -6.59
CA PRO A 19 13.50 -68.96 -7.87
C PRO A 19 12.80 -67.69 -8.42
N ASN A 20 13.59 -66.62 -8.50
CA ASN A 20 13.72 -65.72 -9.65
C ASN A 20 12.45 -65.05 -10.24
N GLN A 21 12.13 -63.85 -9.76
CA GLN A 21 11.80 -62.67 -10.61
C GLN A 21 11.49 -61.48 -9.69
N LEU A 22 12.48 -60.60 -9.46
CA LEU A 22 12.29 -59.15 -9.28
C LEU A 22 13.67 -58.48 -9.25
N GLN A 23 14.13 -58.23 -10.46
CA GLN A 23 15.22 -57.38 -10.90
C GLN A 23 15.55 -56.21 -9.95
N GLU A 24 16.67 -56.34 -9.25
CA GLU A 24 17.21 -55.38 -8.27
C GLU A 24 17.99 -54.22 -8.92
N SER A 25 17.60 -53.77 -10.12
CA SER A 25 18.35 -52.76 -10.90
C SER A 25 17.70 -51.37 -10.99
N ALA A 26 16.77 -51.01 -10.10
CA ALA A 26 16.03 -49.75 -10.24
C ALA A 26 15.73 -48.97 -8.94
N ARG A 27 16.58 -49.01 -7.91
CA ARG A 27 16.57 -47.92 -6.89
C ARG A 27 17.37 -46.72 -7.41
N ARG A 28 16.92 -46.13 -8.51
CA ARG A 28 17.34 -44.76 -8.84
C ARG A 28 16.58 -43.83 -7.89
N PRO A 29 17.26 -42.94 -7.14
CA PRO A 29 16.54 -41.89 -6.41
C PRO A 29 15.67 -41.15 -7.43
N LYS A 30 14.36 -41.06 -7.15
CA LYS A 30 13.46 -40.28 -8.00
C LYS A 30 14.04 -38.86 -8.07
N PRO A 31 14.18 -38.26 -9.27
CA PRO A 31 14.60 -36.86 -9.38
C PRO A 31 13.68 -36.01 -8.51
N ALA A 32 14.26 -35.07 -7.78
CA ALA A 32 13.50 -34.12 -6.97
C ALA A 32 12.41 -33.51 -7.84
N GLN A 33 11.15 -33.74 -7.50
CA GLN A 33 10.06 -33.05 -8.16
C GLN A 33 10.26 -31.55 -7.91
N PRO A 34 10.01 -30.67 -8.89
CA PRO A 34 10.05 -29.24 -8.65
C PRO A 34 9.13 -28.92 -7.48
N LEU A 35 9.61 -28.07 -6.56
CA LEU A 35 8.80 -27.58 -5.45
C LEU A 35 7.52 -26.90 -6.00
N PRO A 36 6.42 -26.90 -5.22
CA PRO A 36 5.10 -26.48 -5.70
C PRO A 36 5.11 -25.11 -6.37
N CYS A 37 4.45 -25.01 -7.54
CA CYS A 37 4.22 -23.76 -8.27
C CYS A 37 3.50 -22.67 -7.43
N GLU A 38 2.87 -23.04 -6.31
CA GLU A 38 2.20 -22.11 -5.38
C GLU A 38 3.15 -21.03 -4.82
N GLU A 39 4.42 -21.35 -4.53
CA GLU A 39 5.39 -20.36 -4.04
C GLU A 39 5.74 -19.31 -5.11
N VAL A 40 5.70 -19.71 -6.39
CA VAL A 40 5.96 -18.84 -7.55
C VAL A 40 4.76 -17.95 -7.82
N GLU A 41 3.54 -18.49 -7.72
CA GLU A 41 2.29 -17.74 -7.89
C GLU A 41 2.12 -16.67 -6.79
N ASP A 42 2.45 -17.00 -5.54
CA ASP A 42 2.52 -16.07 -4.41
C ASP A 42 3.54 -14.94 -4.64
N GLN A 43 4.71 -15.27 -5.22
CA GLN A 43 5.72 -14.26 -5.55
C GLN A 43 5.24 -13.34 -6.68
N GLU A 44 4.56 -13.87 -7.68
CA GLU A 44 4.01 -13.08 -8.78
C GLU A 44 2.90 -12.14 -8.30
N GLU A 45 2.01 -12.60 -7.42
CA GLU A 45 0.98 -11.76 -6.81
C GLU A 45 1.59 -10.65 -5.96
N LYS A 46 2.60 -10.98 -5.14
CA LYS A 46 3.36 -9.97 -4.37
C LYS A 46 4.03 -8.96 -5.29
N ALA A 47 4.62 -9.40 -6.40
CA ALA A 47 5.24 -8.50 -7.39
C ALA A 47 4.20 -7.57 -8.03
N ARG A 48 3.02 -8.08 -8.39
CA ARG A 48 1.90 -7.25 -8.90
C ARG A 48 1.45 -6.21 -7.87
N LEU A 49 1.32 -6.60 -6.61
CA LEU A 49 0.90 -5.71 -5.54
C LEU A 49 1.94 -4.62 -5.27
N ILE A 50 3.23 -4.97 -5.30
CA ILE A 50 4.34 -4.01 -5.17
C ILE A 50 4.27 -2.97 -6.30
N THR A 51 4.07 -3.39 -7.54
CA THR A 51 3.92 -2.47 -8.68
C THR A 51 2.77 -1.50 -8.47
N GLN A 52 1.60 -2.00 -8.06
CA GLN A 52 0.44 -1.14 -7.79
C GLN A 52 0.72 -0.14 -6.66
N ILE A 53 1.38 -0.57 -5.58
CA ILE A 53 1.76 0.31 -4.48
C ILE A 53 2.71 1.42 -4.98
N LEU A 54 3.69 1.08 -5.81
CA LEU A 54 4.63 2.05 -6.37
C LEU A 54 3.95 3.07 -7.28
N GLU A 55 3.00 2.64 -8.11
CA GLU A 55 2.21 3.54 -8.95
C GLU A 55 1.34 4.50 -8.12
N LEU A 56 0.69 3.98 -7.08
CA LEU A 56 -0.11 4.79 -6.16
C LEU A 56 0.76 5.77 -5.38
N GLN A 57 1.95 5.36 -4.93
CA GLN A 57 2.91 6.23 -4.24
C GLN A 57 3.36 7.38 -5.15
N ASN A 58 3.70 7.09 -6.41
CA ASN A 58 4.06 8.14 -7.37
C ASN A 58 2.90 9.12 -7.58
N THR A 59 1.69 8.61 -7.79
CA THR A 59 0.51 9.47 -7.98
C THR A 59 0.21 10.33 -6.75
N LEU A 60 0.40 9.79 -5.55
CA LEU A 60 0.21 10.50 -4.29
C LEU A 60 1.26 11.59 -4.10
N GLU A 61 2.53 11.31 -4.41
CA GLU A 61 3.63 12.28 -4.36
C GLU A 61 3.35 13.45 -5.30
N ASP A 62 2.98 13.18 -6.55
CA ASP A 62 2.63 14.20 -7.53
C ASP A 62 1.46 15.08 -7.04
N LEU A 63 0.43 14.46 -6.46
CA LEU A 63 -0.70 15.19 -5.91
C LEU A 63 -0.29 16.03 -4.69
N SER A 64 0.57 15.51 -3.81
CA SER A 64 1.10 16.22 -2.65
C SER A 64 1.87 17.47 -3.08
N GLN A 65 2.77 17.34 -4.06
CA GLN A 65 3.52 18.46 -4.59
C GLN A 65 2.59 19.53 -5.20
N ARG A 66 1.58 19.11 -5.96
CA ARG A 66 0.58 20.04 -6.53
C ARG A 66 -0.21 20.78 -5.45
N VAL A 67 -0.56 20.10 -4.36
CA VAL A 67 -1.24 20.73 -3.22
C VAL A 67 -0.34 21.78 -2.57
N ASP A 68 0.94 21.50 -2.40
CA ASP A 68 1.88 22.45 -1.81
C ASP A 68 2.07 23.69 -2.68
N ILE A 69 2.15 23.52 -4.02
CA ILE A 69 2.18 24.64 -4.97
C ILE A 69 0.91 25.51 -4.83
N VAL A 70 -0.27 24.89 -4.80
CA VAL A 70 -1.54 25.64 -4.67
C VAL A 70 -1.62 26.39 -3.34
N LYS A 71 -1.12 25.80 -2.24
CA LYS A 71 -1.05 26.49 -0.94
C LYS A 71 -0.14 27.71 -1.01
N GLU A 72 1.03 27.59 -1.64
CA GLU A 72 1.97 28.69 -1.80
C GLU A 72 1.36 29.83 -2.62
N GLU A 73 0.75 29.52 -3.76
CA GLU A 73 0.05 30.51 -4.59
C GLU A 73 -1.11 31.17 -3.84
N SER A 74 -1.88 30.40 -3.08
CA SER A 74 -2.98 30.92 -2.26
C SER A 74 -2.48 31.91 -1.20
N LEU A 75 -1.38 31.59 -0.52
CA LEU A 75 -0.75 32.48 0.47
C LEU A 75 -0.24 33.76 -0.18
N LYS A 76 0.41 33.66 -1.35
CA LYS A 76 0.88 34.81 -2.11
C LYS A 76 -0.28 35.74 -2.47
N LEU A 77 -1.35 35.20 -3.06
CA LEU A 77 -2.56 35.97 -3.41
C LEU A 77 -3.22 36.59 -2.17
N SER A 78 -3.27 35.86 -1.06
CA SER A 78 -3.81 36.38 0.21
C SER A 78 -3.00 37.59 0.71
N SER A 79 -1.67 37.49 0.67
CA SER A 79 -0.79 38.60 1.06
C SER A 79 -0.92 39.82 0.16
N GLU A 80 -1.02 39.62 -1.16
CA GLU A 80 -1.18 40.70 -2.13
C GLU A 80 -2.54 41.40 -1.94
N ASN A 81 -3.62 40.61 -1.80
CA ASN A 81 -4.94 41.13 -1.50
C ASN A 81 -4.98 41.90 -0.18
N GLN A 82 -4.22 41.48 0.84
CA GLN A 82 -4.11 42.23 2.08
C GLN A 82 -3.46 43.60 1.87
N VAL A 83 -2.37 43.66 1.09
CA VAL A 83 -1.69 44.92 0.77
C VAL A 83 -2.61 45.85 -0.03
N LEU A 84 -3.27 45.32 -1.07
CA LEU A 84 -4.24 46.06 -1.88
C LEU A 84 -5.42 46.57 -1.04
N GLY A 85 -5.95 45.72 -0.15
CA GLY A 85 -7.03 46.08 0.76
C GLY A 85 -6.66 47.25 1.67
N ARG A 86 -5.45 47.24 2.25
CA ARG A 86 -4.93 48.37 3.05
C ARG A 86 -4.78 49.63 2.22
N TYR A 87 -4.26 49.52 0.99
CA TYR A 87 -4.13 50.66 0.09
C TYR A 87 -5.49 51.31 -0.22
N ILE A 88 -6.50 50.50 -0.53
CA ILE A 88 -7.87 50.96 -0.76
C ILE A 88 -8.44 51.61 0.51
N GLN A 89 -8.24 50.99 1.68
CA GLN A 89 -8.71 51.56 2.96
C GLN A 89 -8.07 52.92 3.27
N ASN A 90 -6.76 53.06 3.02
CA ASN A 90 -6.06 54.31 3.22
C ASN A 90 -6.58 55.40 2.26
N LEU A 91 -6.84 55.05 1.00
CA LEU A 91 -7.45 55.96 0.03
C LEU A 91 -8.87 56.38 0.45
N MET A 92 -9.71 55.44 0.87
CA MET A 92 -11.05 55.73 1.36
C MET A 92 -11.04 56.64 2.58
N SER A 93 -10.11 56.40 3.53
CA SER A 93 -9.99 57.19 4.76
C SER A 93 -9.43 58.59 4.50
N SER A 94 -8.51 58.73 3.55
CA SER A 94 -7.88 60.01 3.21
C SER A 94 -8.75 60.89 2.30
N SER A 95 -9.74 60.30 1.64
CA SER A 95 -10.66 61.04 0.77
C SER A 95 -11.91 61.47 1.53
N SER A 96 -12.17 62.77 1.52
CA SER A 96 -13.38 63.37 2.10
C SER A 96 -14.68 62.88 1.43
N VAL A 97 -14.60 62.24 0.25
CA VAL A 97 -15.76 61.73 -0.50
C VAL A 97 -16.34 60.46 0.10
N PHE A 98 -15.54 59.65 0.80
CA PHE A 98 -15.98 58.39 1.41
C PHE A 98 -16.29 58.52 2.91
N HIS A 99 -16.23 59.73 3.46
CA HIS A 99 -16.70 59.96 4.82
C HIS A 99 -18.22 59.73 4.84
N PRO A 100 -18.75 58.94 5.79
CA PRO A 100 -20.19 58.78 5.92
C PRO A 100 -20.80 60.17 6.15
N ALA A 101 -21.81 60.52 5.35
CA ALA A 101 -22.52 61.80 5.39
C ALA A 101 -23.39 61.96 6.65
N ASN A 102 -22.89 61.55 7.82
CA ASN A 102 -23.62 61.56 9.07
C ASN A 102 -23.02 62.57 10.05
N SER A 103 -23.29 63.86 9.80
CA SER A 103 -23.20 64.91 10.81
C SER A 103 -24.30 65.98 10.68
N ARG A 104 -25.47 65.65 10.12
CA ARG A 104 -26.63 66.59 10.06
C ARG A 104 -27.95 66.00 10.56
N SER A 105 -27.94 65.26 11.67
CA SER A 105 -29.19 64.79 12.30
C SER A 105 -29.14 64.68 13.83
N ALA A 106 -28.33 65.51 14.50
CA ALA A 106 -28.29 65.55 15.97
C ALA A 106 -28.24 66.98 16.53
N THR A 107 -29.04 67.90 15.98
CA THR A 107 -29.36 69.18 16.65
C THR A 107 -30.69 69.67 16.12
N ASN A 108 -31.75 69.45 16.88
CA ASN A 108 -32.83 70.40 17.09
C ASN A 108 -33.56 69.97 18.36
N LYS A 109 -33.27 70.70 19.45
CA LYS A 109 -33.95 70.68 20.74
C LYS A 109 -34.77 71.96 20.82
#